data_AF-A0A6C0CA53-F1
#
_entry.id   AF-A0A6C0CA53-F1
#
_cell.length_a   1.000
_cell.length_b   1.000
_cell.length_c   1.000
_cell.angle_alpha   90.00
_cell.angle_beta   90.00
_cell.angle_gamma   90.00
#
_symmetry.space_group_name_H-M   'P 1'
#
loop_
_entity.id
_entity.type
_entity.pdbx_description
1 polymer ?
#
loop_
_entity_poly.entity_id
_entity_poly.type
_entity_poly.pdbx_seq_one_letter_code
_entity_poly.pdbx_strand_id
1 'polypeptide(L)'
;MYFCDKCNYLYNYTKDVKNKQFGGKNANDNINKIFDKFARREQILEEDLVDVTGPELLKDDKFDKMNKKDQRTFLTSIKRINKNFFVESAEESEQGMENTNIAYFFCKYCNYHKPMKAGTVIYSKDHNNDISIETEDYSLMCHNYSLPRTRNYICPNKKCETHKNIELREAVMTKNKADRIIYVCCQCTTNWIESN
;
A
#
# COMPACT_ATOMS: atom_id res chain seq x y z
N MET A 1 8.08 6.13 0.63
CA MET A 1 7.73 4.91 -0.13
C MET A 1 7.76 3.71 0.80
N TYR A 2 6.84 2.75 0.65
CA TYR A 2 6.72 1.59 1.55
C TYR A 2 7.17 0.31 0.85
N PHE A 3 8.00 -0.49 1.51
CA PHE A 3 8.59 -1.72 0.97
C PHE A 3 8.11 -2.95 1.72
N CYS A 4 8.03 -4.07 1.00
CA CYS A 4 7.58 -5.34 1.52
C CYS A 4 8.58 -5.95 2.50
N ASP A 5 8.10 -6.28 3.69
CA ASP A 5 8.93 -6.81 4.77
C ASP A 5 9.49 -8.22 4.45
N LYS A 6 8.92 -8.91 3.44
CA LYS A 6 9.35 -10.25 3.01
C LYS A 6 10.33 -10.26 1.84
N CYS A 7 10.19 -9.33 0.90
CA CYS A 7 10.94 -9.38 -0.36
C CYS A 7 11.48 -8.03 -0.83
N ASN A 8 11.34 -6.96 -0.04
CA ASN A 8 11.81 -5.61 -0.32
C ASN A 8 11.27 -4.96 -1.61
N TYR A 9 10.29 -5.57 -2.28
CA TYR A 9 9.57 -4.93 -3.39
C TYR A 9 8.58 -3.88 -2.88
N LEU A 10 8.29 -2.88 -3.71
CA LEU A 10 7.35 -1.82 -3.38
C LEU A 10 5.94 -2.38 -3.10
N TYR A 11 5.32 -1.93 -2.01
CA TYR A 11 3.91 -2.19 -1.78
C TYR A 11 3.04 -1.41 -2.77
N ASN A 12 1.97 -2.05 -3.23
CA ASN A 12 0.79 -1.40 -3.80
C ASN A 12 -0.24 -1.22 -2.66
N TYR A 13 -1.30 -0.46 -2.90
CA TYR A 13 -2.40 -0.30 -1.94
C TYR A 13 -3.73 -0.72 -2.58
N THR A 14 -4.57 -1.38 -1.80
CA THR A 14 -5.91 -1.83 -2.22
C THR A 14 -6.89 -1.68 -1.06
N LYS A 15 -8.17 -1.41 -1.38
CA LYS A 15 -9.27 -1.51 -0.41
C LYS A 15 -9.82 -2.92 -0.32
N ASP A 16 -9.65 -3.70 -1.39
CA ASP A 16 -10.10 -5.09 -1.46
C ASP A 16 -8.85 -5.97 -1.54
N VAL A 17 -8.55 -6.67 -0.45
CA VAL A 17 -7.73 -7.86 -0.56
C VAL A 17 -8.68 -8.92 -1.07
N LYS A 18 -8.82 -9.02 -2.40
CA LYS A 18 -9.64 -10.07 -3.00
C LYS A 18 -9.12 -11.41 -2.47
N ASN A 19 -9.91 -12.06 -1.62
CA ASN A 19 -9.75 -13.49 -1.34
C ASN A 19 -9.57 -14.19 -2.68
N LYS A 20 -8.56 -15.06 -2.75
CA LYS A 20 -8.11 -15.81 -3.93
C LYS A 20 -9.22 -15.88 -4.98
N GLN A 21 -9.00 -15.24 -6.13
CA GLN A 21 -9.77 -15.55 -7.32
C GLN A 21 -9.46 -17.02 -7.63
N PHE A 22 -10.34 -17.93 -7.20
CA PHE A 22 -10.22 -19.34 -7.51
C PHE A 22 -10.29 -19.46 -9.04
N GLY A 23 -9.14 -19.75 -9.65
CA GLY A 23 -9.06 -20.01 -11.07
C GLY A 23 -10.02 -21.14 -11.43
N GLY A 24 -11.04 -20.82 -12.21
CA GLY A 24 -12.15 -21.71 -12.54
C GLY A 24 -11.76 -22.94 -13.36
N LYS A 25 -11.24 -23.98 -12.71
CA LYS A 25 -11.14 -25.30 -13.35
C LYS A 25 -11.73 -26.49 -12.60
N ASN A 26 -11.94 -26.45 -11.28
CA ASN A 26 -12.48 -27.64 -10.57
C ASN A 26 -13.77 -27.40 -9.76
N ALA A 27 -13.98 -26.22 -9.17
CA ALA A 27 -15.20 -25.95 -8.38
C ALA A 27 -16.48 -25.92 -9.25
N ASN A 28 -16.36 -25.37 -10.47
CA ASN A 28 -17.51 -25.26 -11.38
C ASN A 28 -18.06 -26.62 -11.82
N ASP A 29 -17.24 -27.65 -12.01
CA ASP A 29 -17.72 -28.92 -12.54
C ASP A 29 -18.57 -29.69 -11.53
N ASN A 30 -18.20 -29.64 -10.24
CA ASN A 30 -19.00 -30.28 -9.19
C ASN A 30 -20.29 -29.49 -8.89
N ILE A 31 -20.22 -28.15 -8.88
CA ILE A 31 -21.41 -27.30 -8.79
C ILE A 31 -22.36 -27.56 -9.96
N ASN A 32 -21.84 -27.65 -11.19
CA ASN A 32 -22.63 -27.97 -12.37
C ASN A 32 -23.30 -29.35 -12.27
N LYS A 33 -22.58 -30.38 -11.81
CA LYS A 33 -23.15 -31.72 -11.59
C LYS A 33 -24.30 -31.70 -10.58
N ILE A 34 -24.18 -30.94 -9.49
CA ILE A 34 -25.26 -30.82 -8.49
C ILE A 34 -26.51 -30.20 -9.12
N PHE A 35 -26.35 -29.12 -9.89
CA PHE A 35 -27.47 -28.47 -10.59
C PHE A 35 -28.08 -29.37 -11.66
N ASP A 36 -27.26 -30.12 -12.40
CA ASP A 36 -27.73 -31.03 -13.44
C ASP A 36 -28.50 -32.22 -12.84
N LYS A 37 -28.01 -32.80 -11.73
CA LYS A 37 -28.72 -33.83 -10.95
C LYS A 37 -30.06 -33.31 -10.45
N PHE A 38 -30.09 -32.09 -9.92
CA PHE A 38 -31.34 -31.47 -9.48
C PHE A 38 -32.33 -31.26 -10.63
N ALA A 39 -31.87 -30.77 -11.79
CA ALA A 39 -32.70 -30.57 -12.98
C ALA A 39 -33.29 -31.90 -13.50
N ARG A 40 -32.52 -32.99 -13.42
CA ARG A 40 -32.96 -34.35 -13.78
C ARG A 40 -33.80 -35.05 -12.71
N ARG A 41 -33.98 -34.42 -11.53
CA ARG A 41 -34.61 -35.02 -10.34
C ARG A 41 -33.90 -36.27 -9.84
N GLU A 42 -32.60 -36.36 -10.06
CA GLU A 42 -31.73 -37.39 -9.50
C GLU A 42 -31.42 -37.06 -8.03
N GLN A 43 -31.14 -38.10 -7.25
CA GLN A 43 -30.76 -37.94 -5.84
C GLN A 43 -29.33 -37.39 -5.76
N ILE A 44 -29.16 -36.28 -5.04
CA ILE A 44 -27.84 -35.74 -4.68
C ILE A 44 -27.29 -36.59 -3.53
N LEU A 45 -26.03 -36.99 -3.63
CA LEU A 45 -25.33 -37.81 -2.63
C LEU A 45 -24.33 -36.98 -1.84
N GLU A 46 -23.86 -37.49 -0.70
CA GLU A 46 -22.82 -36.82 0.12
C GLU A 46 -21.52 -36.61 -0.66
N GLU A 47 -21.17 -37.55 -1.54
CA GLU A 47 -19.99 -37.48 -2.40
C GLU A 47 -20.01 -36.27 -3.35
N ASP A 48 -21.21 -35.81 -3.75
CA ASP A 48 -21.36 -34.65 -4.62
C ASP A 48 -21.03 -33.33 -3.89
N LEU A 49 -21.05 -33.34 -2.55
CA LEU A 49 -20.91 -32.16 -1.69
C LEU A 49 -19.50 -31.98 -1.11
N VAL A 50 -18.57 -32.91 -1.34
CA VAL A 50 -17.26 -32.95 -0.69
C VAL A 50 -16.39 -31.73 -1.01
N ASP A 51 -16.50 -31.18 -2.23
CA ASP A 51 -15.69 -30.05 -2.71
C ASP A 51 -16.52 -28.78 -2.97
N VAL A 52 -17.73 -28.68 -2.40
CA VAL A 52 -18.65 -27.57 -2.66
C VAL A 52 -19.09 -26.95 -1.35
N THR A 53 -18.98 -25.62 -1.24
CA THR A 53 -19.44 -24.89 -0.07
C THR A 53 -20.85 -24.31 -0.25
N GLY A 54 -21.59 -24.17 0.85
CA GLY A 54 -22.91 -23.52 0.85
C GLY A 54 -22.94 -22.15 0.18
N PRO A 55 -22.01 -21.22 0.50
CA PRO A 55 -21.95 -19.91 -0.13
C PRO A 55 -21.67 -19.94 -1.63
N GLU A 56 -20.91 -20.92 -2.13
CA GLU A 56 -20.64 -21.06 -3.57
C GLU A 56 -21.91 -21.44 -4.35
N LEU A 57 -22.73 -22.35 -3.82
CA LEU A 57 -24.02 -22.71 -4.46
C LEU A 57 -25.02 -21.56 -4.46
N LEU A 58 -25.03 -20.73 -3.41
CA LEU A 58 -25.95 -19.60 -3.29
C LEU A 58 -25.58 -18.42 -4.20
N LYS A 59 -24.31 -18.29 -4.58
CA LYS A 59 -23.81 -17.22 -5.45
C LYS A 59 -23.78 -17.62 -6.93
N ASP A 60 -24.17 -18.85 -7.27
CA ASP A 60 -24.14 -19.35 -8.65
C ASP A 60 -25.31 -18.78 -9.48
N ASP A 61 -25.02 -18.34 -10.70
CA ASP A 61 -26.00 -17.79 -11.64
C ASP A 61 -27.19 -18.73 -11.91
N LYS A 62 -26.99 -20.06 -11.86
CA LYS A 62 -28.06 -21.03 -12.06
C LYS A 62 -29.04 -21.00 -10.89
N PHE A 63 -28.56 -20.82 -9.66
CA PHE A 63 -29.42 -20.70 -8.49
C PHE A 63 -30.26 -19.42 -8.55
N ASP A 64 -29.65 -18.30 -8.94
CA ASP A 64 -30.36 -17.01 -9.09
C ASP A 64 -31.42 -17.04 -10.19
N LYS A 65 -31.21 -17.83 -11.24
CA LYS A 65 -32.18 -18.01 -12.35
C LYS A 65 -33.35 -18.95 -12.01
N MET A 66 -33.28 -19.70 -10.90
CA MET A 66 -34.39 -20.59 -10.49
C MET A 66 -35.56 -19.79 -9.92
N ASN A 67 -36.76 -20.36 -10.01
CA ASN A 67 -37.91 -19.78 -9.30
C ASN A 67 -37.79 -20.03 -7.78
N LYS A 68 -38.48 -19.22 -6.97
CA LYS A 68 -38.43 -19.31 -5.50
C LYS A 68 -38.87 -20.68 -4.94
N LYS A 69 -39.71 -21.42 -5.67
CA LYS A 69 -40.19 -22.76 -5.27
C LYS A 69 -39.09 -23.81 -5.46
N ASP A 70 -38.38 -23.74 -6.58
CA ASP A 70 -37.30 -24.65 -6.93
C ASP A 70 -36.07 -24.37 -6.07
N GLN A 71 -35.75 -23.10 -5.80
CA GLN A 71 -34.73 -22.72 -4.82
C GLN A 71 -34.99 -23.35 -3.44
N ARG A 72 -36.24 -23.25 -2.94
CA ARG A 72 -36.61 -23.88 -1.66
C ARG A 72 -36.47 -25.40 -1.71
N THR A 73 -36.87 -26.01 -2.82
CA THR A 73 -36.78 -27.46 -3.00
C THR A 73 -35.33 -27.92 -3.04
N PHE A 74 -34.48 -27.20 -3.77
CA PHE A 74 -33.04 -27.42 -3.87
C PHE A 74 -32.35 -27.36 -2.50
N LEU A 75 -32.57 -26.26 -1.76
CA LEU A 75 -32.01 -26.10 -0.40
C LEU A 75 -32.50 -27.19 0.55
N THR A 76 -33.76 -27.62 0.42
CA THR A 76 -34.31 -28.72 1.23
C THR A 76 -33.63 -30.05 0.90
N SER A 77 -33.38 -30.32 -0.38
CA SER A 77 -32.66 -31.53 -0.82
C SER A 77 -31.25 -31.60 -0.25
N ILE A 78 -30.52 -30.48 -0.23
CA ILE A 78 -29.16 -30.43 0.34
C ILE A 78 -29.20 -30.54 1.87
N LYS A 79 -30.13 -29.84 2.54
CA LYS A 79 -30.29 -29.92 4.01
C LYS A 79 -30.70 -31.30 4.51
N ARG A 80 -31.33 -32.12 3.67
CA ARG A 80 -31.64 -33.53 4.00
C ARG A 80 -30.38 -34.39 4.09
N ILE A 81 -29.36 -34.05 3.32
CA ILE A 81 -28.07 -34.74 3.29
C ILE A 81 -27.22 -34.23 4.45
N ASN A 82 -26.97 -32.92 4.49
CA ASN A 82 -26.20 -32.29 5.55
C ASN A 82 -26.96 -31.08 6.11
N LYS A 83 -27.50 -31.24 7.33
CA LYS A 83 -28.28 -30.20 8.02
C LYS A 83 -27.47 -28.93 8.29
N ASN A 84 -26.15 -29.07 8.43
CA ASN A 84 -25.23 -27.99 8.76
C ASN A 84 -24.52 -27.41 7.52
N PHE A 85 -24.86 -27.86 6.31
CA PHE A 85 -24.17 -27.45 5.08
C PHE A 85 -24.21 -25.94 4.81
N PHE A 86 -25.28 -25.26 5.25
CA PHE A 86 -25.43 -23.80 5.13
C PHE A 86 -25.24 -23.07 6.47
N VAL A 87 -24.89 -23.81 7.53
CA VAL A 87 -24.55 -23.20 8.81
C VAL A 87 -23.07 -22.89 8.71
N GLU A 88 -22.74 -21.65 8.37
CA GLU A 88 -21.37 -21.16 8.45
C GLU A 88 -20.88 -21.43 9.88
N SER A 89 -19.98 -22.40 10.03
CA SER A 89 -19.24 -22.57 11.27
C SER A 89 -18.51 -21.26 11.51
N ALA A 90 -18.88 -20.56 12.58
CA ALA A 90 -18.35 -19.27 12.99
C ALA A 90 -16.82 -19.24 13.24
N GLU A 91 -16.11 -20.32 12.93
CA GLU A 91 -14.67 -20.48 13.09
C GLU A 91 -13.90 -20.29 11.77
N GLU A 92 -14.57 -20.24 10.60
CA GLU A 92 -13.93 -19.92 9.30
C GLU A 92 -14.24 -18.49 8.80
N SER A 93 -15.05 -17.72 9.53
CA SER A 93 -15.47 -16.37 9.16
C SER A 93 -14.50 -15.24 9.56
N GLU A 94 -13.26 -15.54 10.01
CA GLU A 94 -12.22 -14.52 10.12
C GLU A 94 -11.61 -14.08 8.77
N GLN A 95 -11.98 -14.72 7.65
CA GLN A 95 -11.65 -14.22 6.29
C GLN A 95 -12.83 -13.56 5.58
N GLY A 96 -13.94 -13.31 6.28
CA GLY A 96 -15.17 -12.79 5.72
C GLY A 96 -15.86 -11.80 6.63
N MET A 97 -15.16 -10.78 7.13
CA MET A 97 -15.82 -9.64 7.78
C MET A 97 -15.88 -8.41 6.88
N GLU A 98 -17.05 -8.29 6.25
CA GLU A 98 -17.90 -7.10 6.22
C GLU A 98 -17.25 -5.75 6.58
N ASN A 99 -17.27 -4.84 5.60
CA ASN A 99 -17.40 -3.38 5.76
C ASN A 99 -16.43 -2.63 6.69
N THR A 100 -15.22 -3.12 6.90
CA THR A 100 -14.17 -2.25 7.43
C THR A 100 -13.55 -1.49 6.26
N ASN A 101 -13.67 -0.15 6.25
CA ASN A 101 -12.99 0.77 5.32
C ASN A 101 -11.46 0.77 5.51
N ILE A 102 -10.86 -0.40 5.74
CA ILE A 102 -9.45 -0.59 6.02
C ILE A 102 -8.74 -0.78 4.70
N ALA A 103 -7.81 0.12 4.40
CA ALA A 103 -6.91 -0.04 3.26
C ALA A 103 -5.76 -1.00 3.64
N TYR A 104 -5.24 -1.72 2.66
CA TYR A 104 -4.15 -2.68 2.82
C TYR A 104 -2.97 -2.31 1.93
N PHE A 105 -1.76 -2.51 2.46
CA PHE A 105 -0.57 -2.66 1.64
C PHE A 105 -0.54 -4.07 1.07
N PHE A 106 -0.30 -4.20 -0.23
CA PHE A 106 -0.26 -5.47 -0.96
C PHE A 106 1.01 -5.55 -1.83
N CYS A 107 1.81 -6.59 -1.64
CA CYS A 107 3.00 -6.84 -2.45
C CYS A 107 2.65 -7.70 -3.67
N LYS A 108 2.86 -7.19 -4.89
CA LYS A 108 2.61 -7.93 -6.13
C LYS A 108 3.55 -9.12 -6.34
N TYR A 109 4.72 -9.13 -5.71
CA TYR A 109 5.73 -10.17 -5.93
C TYR A 109 5.49 -11.41 -5.06
N CYS A 110 5.25 -11.23 -3.76
CA CYS A 110 5.08 -12.34 -2.82
C CYS A 110 3.64 -12.48 -2.28
N ASN A 111 2.69 -11.67 -2.76
CA ASN A 111 1.29 -11.62 -2.32
C ASN A 111 1.08 -11.35 -0.81
N TYR A 112 2.13 -10.95 -0.10
CA TYR A 112 2.01 -10.52 1.29
C TYR A 112 1.23 -9.21 1.37
N HIS A 113 0.31 -9.14 2.32
CA HIS A 113 -0.48 -7.96 2.60
C HIS A 113 -0.51 -7.65 4.09
N LYS A 114 -0.64 -6.37 4.42
CA LYS A 114 -0.78 -5.89 5.80
C LYS A 114 -1.72 -4.68 5.87
N PRO A 115 -2.52 -4.53 6.93
CA PRO A 115 -3.42 -3.39 7.08
C PRO A 115 -2.64 -2.08 7.20
N MET A 116 -3.20 -1.02 6.63
CA MET A 116 -2.65 0.33 6.72
C MET A 116 -3.08 1.00 8.03
N LYS A 117 -2.15 1.68 8.70
CA LYS A 117 -2.49 2.51 9.87
C LYS A 117 -3.19 3.78 9.42
N ALA A 118 -4.16 4.25 10.20
CA ALA A 118 -4.78 5.55 9.97
C ALA A 118 -3.71 6.67 9.99
N GLY A 119 -3.85 7.66 9.11
CA GLY A 119 -2.88 8.76 8.95
C GLY A 119 -1.67 8.43 8.07
N THR A 120 -1.59 7.23 7.49
CA THR A 120 -0.53 6.88 6.53
C THR A 120 -0.68 7.69 5.24
N VAL A 121 0.34 8.49 4.90
CA VAL A 121 0.37 9.29 3.66
C VAL A 121 0.69 8.37 2.47
N ILE A 122 -0.30 8.12 1.61
CA ILE A 122 -0.15 7.31 0.38
C ILE A 122 0.33 8.13 -0.82
N TYR A 123 -0.01 9.41 -0.82
CA TYR A 123 0.29 10.32 -1.90
C TYR A 123 0.31 11.73 -1.33
N SER A 124 1.38 12.46 -1.61
CA SER A 124 1.42 13.91 -1.47
C SER A 124 1.81 14.47 -2.83
N LYS A 125 1.11 15.51 -3.25
CA LYS A 125 1.49 16.30 -4.41
C LYS A 125 1.46 17.75 -4.00
N ASP A 126 2.63 18.33 -3.83
CA ASP A 126 2.75 19.76 -3.70
C ASP A 126 2.59 20.39 -5.09
N HIS A 127 1.57 21.23 -5.20
CA HIS A 127 1.30 22.05 -6.39
C HIS A 127 2.00 23.42 -6.31
N ASN A 128 2.70 23.68 -5.22
CA ASN A 128 3.47 24.90 -5.05
C ASN A 128 4.77 24.81 -5.86
N ASN A 129 4.82 25.60 -6.94
CA ASN A 129 6.06 26.03 -7.57
C ASN A 129 6.79 27.10 -6.74
N ASP A 130 6.22 27.50 -5.60
CA ASP A 130 7.05 28.04 -4.53
C ASP A 130 7.96 26.89 -4.13
N ILE A 131 9.16 26.90 -4.71
CA ILE A 131 10.33 26.17 -4.26
C ILE A 131 10.27 26.33 -2.76
N SER A 132 9.76 25.31 -2.07
CA SER A 132 9.93 25.21 -0.65
C SER A 132 11.42 25.39 -0.50
N ILE A 133 11.82 26.33 0.36
CA ILE A 133 13.19 26.41 0.81
C ILE A 133 13.39 25.12 1.62
N GLU A 134 13.38 23.96 0.95
CA GLU A 134 14.17 22.82 1.36
C GLU A 134 15.49 23.44 1.67
N THR A 135 15.81 23.45 2.95
CA THR A 135 17.05 24.00 3.46
C THR A 135 18.11 23.07 2.90
N GLU A 136 18.57 23.39 1.68
CA GLU A 136 19.61 22.62 1.01
C GLU A 136 20.76 22.50 2.00
N ASP A 137 21.19 21.27 2.26
CA ASP A 137 22.27 21.05 3.21
C ASP A 137 23.60 21.39 2.54
N TYR A 138 24.08 22.58 2.84
CA TYR A 138 25.37 23.08 2.33
C TYR A 138 26.56 22.70 3.21
N SER A 139 26.38 21.92 4.28
CA SER A 139 27.45 21.57 5.22
C SER A 139 28.66 20.94 4.52
N LEU A 140 28.42 20.12 3.49
CA LEU A 140 29.45 19.42 2.73
C LEU A 140 30.15 20.27 1.67
N MET A 141 29.65 21.47 1.36
CA MET A 141 30.24 22.33 0.30
C MET A 141 31.67 22.76 0.64
N CYS A 142 32.00 22.83 1.92
CA CYS A 142 33.33 23.18 2.41
C CYS A 142 34.41 22.16 1.99
N HIS A 143 34.02 20.90 1.72
CA HIS A 143 34.92 19.83 1.27
C HIS A 143 35.10 19.80 -0.25
N ASN A 144 34.30 20.55 -1.00
CA ASN A 144 34.44 20.62 -2.45
C ASN A 144 35.49 21.67 -2.83
N TYR A 145 36.62 21.20 -3.37
CA TYR A 145 37.73 22.08 -3.80
C TYR A 145 37.53 22.73 -5.17
N SER A 146 36.52 22.31 -5.95
CA SER A 146 36.22 22.93 -7.24
C SER A 146 35.36 24.19 -7.12
N LEU A 147 34.77 24.43 -5.94
CA LEU A 147 33.92 25.60 -5.71
C LEU A 147 34.76 26.86 -5.42
N PRO A 148 34.29 28.04 -5.88
CA PRO A 148 34.94 29.31 -5.58
C PRO A 148 34.92 29.62 -4.08
N ARG A 149 35.99 30.25 -3.59
CA ARG A 149 36.20 30.55 -2.18
C ARG A 149 36.53 32.02 -1.97
N THR A 150 36.09 32.57 -0.85
CA THR A 150 36.40 33.94 -0.45
C THR A 150 36.78 34.01 1.02
N ARG A 151 37.69 34.93 1.35
CA ARG A 151 38.01 35.34 2.73
C ARG A 151 37.38 36.68 3.10
N ASN A 152 36.85 37.40 2.10
CA ASN A 152 36.26 38.71 2.26
C ASN A 152 34.76 38.59 2.59
N TYR A 153 34.45 38.30 3.85
CA TYR A 153 33.09 38.25 4.36
C TYR A 153 33.06 38.49 5.87
N ILE A 154 31.87 38.75 6.40
CA ILE A 154 31.57 38.77 7.83
C ILE A 154 30.56 37.66 8.10
N CYS A 155 30.93 36.67 8.90
CA CYS A 155 30.05 35.54 9.20
C CYS A 155 28.82 36.04 9.97
N PRO A 156 27.57 35.72 9.55
CA PRO A 156 26.37 36.14 10.28
C PRO A 156 26.25 35.45 11.65
N ASN A 157 26.90 34.30 11.84
CA ASN A 157 26.99 33.64 13.14
C ASN A 157 27.96 34.40 14.05
N LYS A 158 27.41 35.15 15.01
CA LYS A 158 28.17 35.94 16.00
C LYS A 158 29.12 35.12 16.88
N LYS A 159 28.89 33.80 16.99
CA LYS A 159 29.73 32.89 17.79
C LYS A 159 30.89 32.27 17.00
N CYS A 160 31.01 32.57 15.71
CA CYS A 160 32.05 31.99 14.85
C CYS A 160 33.46 32.48 15.24
N GLU A 161 34.44 31.58 15.22
CA GLU A 161 35.84 31.89 15.54
C GLU A 161 36.48 32.88 14.55
N THR A 162 35.92 32.98 13.34
CA THR A 162 36.39 33.90 12.29
C THR A 162 36.20 35.38 12.62
N HIS A 163 35.40 35.69 13.65
CA HIS A 163 35.31 37.04 14.22
C HIS A 163 36.54 37.41 15.05
N LYS A 164 37.20 36.41 15.65
CA LYS A 164 38.40 36.60 16.49
C LYS A 164 39.69 36.43 15.69
N ASN A 165 39.71 35.49 14.75
CA ASN A 165 40.88 35.22 13.90
C ASN A 165 40.54 35.37 12.41
N ILE A 166 41.12 36.38 11.78
CA ILE A 166 40.93 36.70 10.36
C ILE A 166 41.53 35.62 9.46
N GLU A 167 42.60 34.94 9.89
CA GLU A 167 43.26 33.90 9.09
C GLU A 167 42.37 32.67 8.87
N LEU A 168 41.43 32.43 9.78
CA LEU A 168 40.45 31.34 9.69
C LEU A 168 39.25 31.67 8.78
N ARG A 169 39.19 32.88 8.22
CA ARG A 169 38.10 33.28 7.33
C ARG A 169 38.21 32.55 6.01
N GLU A 170 37.32 31.59 5.84
CA GLU A 170 37.10 30.93 4.57
C GLU A 170 35.61 30.66 4.40
N ALA A 171 35.06 31.03 3.25
CA ALA A 171 33.71 30.69 2.86
C ALA A 171 33.69 30.18 1.43
N VAL A 172 32.87 29.16 1.18
CA VAL A 172 32.60 28.63 -0.15
C VAL A 172 31.38 29.34 -0.73
N MET A 173 31.45 29.67 -2.02
CA MET A 173 30.34 30.24 -2.78
C MET A 173 29.71 29.15 -3.66
N THR A 174 28.40 29.00 -3.55
CA THR A 174 27.61 28.07 -4.38
C THR A 174 26.32 28.74 -4.82
N LYS A 175 25.53 28.07 -5.67
CA LYS A 175 24.20 28.54 -6.08
C LYS A 175 23.13 27.61 -5.52
N ASN A 176 21.99 28.16 -5.11
CA ASN A 176 20.80 27.35 -4.86
C ASN A 176 20.05 27.02 -6.16
N LYS A 177 18.99 26.23 -6.04
CA LYS A 177 18.01 25.97 -7.12
C LYS A 177 17.42 27.24 -7.76
N ALA A 178 17.45 28.40 -7.09
CA ALA A 178 16.94 29.67 -7.60
C ALA A 178 18.05 30.59 -8.18
N ASP A 179 19.22 30.02 -8.49
CA ASP A 179 20.39 30.71 -9.05
C ASP A 179 20.94 31.87 -8.19
N ARG A 180 20.57 31.93 -6.90
CA ARG A 180 21.10 32.91 -5.94
C ARG A 180 22.42 32.43 -5.38
N ILE A 181 23.37 33.34 -5.23
CA ILE A 181 24.67 33.07 -4.61
C ILE A 181 24.47 32.85 -3.11
N ILE A 182 24.96 31.72 -2.63
CA ILE A 182 25.00 31.34 -1.23
C ILE A 182 26.45 31.25 -0.79
N TYR A 183 26.71 31.85 0.35
CA TYR A 183 27.98 31.78 1.05
C TYR A 183 27.86 30.79 2.19
N VAL A 184 28.86 29.92 2.35
CA VAL A 184 28.91 28.90 3.40
C VAL A 184 30.22 29.07 4.16
N CYS A 185 30.15 29.42 5.44
CA CYS A 185 31.36 29.55 6.27
C CYS A 185 31.98 28.17 6.53
N CYS A 186 33.26 27.99 6.19
CA CYS A 186 33.96 26.71 6.39
C CYS A 186 34.22 26.36 7.87
N GLN A 187 34.13 27.33 8.78
CA GLN A 187 34.36 27.08 10.20
C GLN A 187 33.12 26.68 10.99
N CYS A 188 31.99 27.35 10.75
CA CYS A 188 30.77 27.10 11.51
C CYS A 188 29.61 26.58 10.67
N THR A 189 29.87 26.25 9.40
CA THR A 189 28.92 25.74 8.40
C THR A 189 27.65 26.58 8.21
N THR A 190 27.62 27.78 8.77
CA THR A 190 26.50 28.71 8.64
C THR A 190 26.49 29.24 7.22
N ASN A 191 25.33 29.17 6.59
CA ASN A 191 25.11 29.65 5.22
C ASN A 191 24.20 30.88 5.21
N TRP A 192 24.39 31.75 4.22
CA TRP A 192 23.55 32.93 4.00
C TRP A 192 23.54 33.35 2.53
N ILE A 193 22.49 34.06 2.14
CA ILE A 193 22.35 34.69 0.83
C ILE A 193 22.72 36.17 1.00
N GLU A 194 23.52 36.71 0.10
CA GLU A 194 23.74 38.15 0.03
C GLU A 194 22.45 38.81 -0.46
N SER A 195 21.80 39.55 0.45
CA SER A 195 20.59 40.29 0.15
C SER A 195 21.03 41.62 -0.45
N ASN A 196 20.80 41.81 -1.75
CA ASN A 196 20.84 43.14 -2.37
C ASN A 196 19.78 44.05 -1.76
#